data_AF-A0A7S2A5Q1-F1
#
_entry.id   AF-A0A7S2A5Q1-F1
#
_cell.length_a   1.000
_cell.length_b   1.000
_cell.length_c   1.000
_cell.angle_alpha   90.00
_cell.angle_beta   90.00
_cell.angle_gamma   90.00
#
_symmetry.space_group_name_H-M   'P 1'
#
loop_
_entity.id
_entity.type
_entity.pdbx_description
1 polymer ?
#
loop_
_entity_poly.entity_id
_entity_poly.type
_entity_poly.pdbx_seq_one_letter_code
_entity_poly.pdbx_strand_id
1 'polypeptide(L)'
;PPGQLKPISGVLRRIWSQIKTKCPKPGCDWTGAIEDYVGHRERCTALTEAAIREIQSINEELTERIEEKDALIQSLQLINWDLKEQLDEKDALFRRTQSRLELKMQREVDEKDAKIEALKQSVKKAIAAPSRVFDSTYKYDKNRVKELSALMCGHLENRPSNIDRNRIFNCVRKCYLDYTKGWRDNPQNYQQDLRMLIGICIASTWFTERQMDNIKRWGTEAFGF
;
A
#
# COMPACT_ATOMS: atom_id res chain seq x y z
N PRO A 1 -83.84 -26.75 -50.01
CA PRO A 1 -84.72 -25.56 -50.06
C PRO A 1 -85.20 -25.29 -51.50
N PRO A 2 -86.49 -24.99 -51.71
CA PRO A 2 -87.00 -24.60 -53.02
C PRO A 2 -86.36 -23.26 -53.41
N GLY A 3 -85.61 -23.23 -54.52
CA GLY A 3 -84.90 -22.04 -55.00
C GLY A 3 -83.41 -22.23 -55.32
N GLN A 4 -82.84 -23.42 -55.09
CA GLN A 4 -81.45 -23.69 -55.48
C GLN A 4 -81.35 -23.84 -57.00
N LEU A 5 -80.61 -22.93 -57.64
CA LEU A 5 -80.38 -22.92 -59.09
C LEU A 5 -79.78 -24.26 -59.53
N LYS A 6 -80.34 -24.87 -60.58
CA LYS A 6 -79.82 -26.11 -61.17
C LYS A 6 -78.42 -25.85 -61.74
N PRO A 7 -77.46 -26.78 -61.57
CA PRO A 7 -76.14 -26.65 -62.19
C PRO A 7 -76.25 -26.51 -63.70
N ILE A 8 -75.54 -25.53 -64.27
CA ILE A 8 -75.46 -25.33 -65.71
C ILE A 8 -74.86 -26.59 -66.34
N SER A 9 -75.52 -27.16 -67.35
CA SER A 9 -75.10 -28.41 -68.01
C SER A 9 -75.05 -28.28 -69.53
N GLY A 10 -74.42 -29.26 -70.20
CA GLY A 10 -74.32 -29.32 -71.66
C GLY A 10 -73.54 -28.14 -72.27
N VAL A 11 -74.06 -27.60 -73.37
CA VAL A 11 -73.41 -26.54 -74.16
C VAL A 11 -73.18 -25.26 -73.34
N LEU A 12 -74.13 -24.90 -72.47
CA LEU A 12 -74.01 -23.72 -71.61
C LEU A 12 -72.85 -23.87 -70.61
N ARG A 13 -72.62 -25.08 -70.06
CA ARG A 13 -71.48 -25.32 -69.16
C ARG A 13 -70.16 -25.16 -69.91
N ARG A 14 -70.08 -25.65 -71.15
CA ARG A 14 -68.88 -25.55 -72.00
C ARG A 14 -68.57 -24.10 -72.38
N ILE A 15 -69.59 -23.29 -72.68
CA ILE A 15 -69.41 -21.87 -72.99
C ILE A 15 -68.97 -21.10 -71.74
N TRP A 16 -69.65 -21.33 -70.60
CA TRP A 16 -69.31 -20.65 -69.35
C TRP A 16 -67.95 -21.07 -68.80
N SER A 17 -67.56 -22.34 -68.90
CA SER A 17 -66.31 -22.84 -68.32
C SER A 17 -65.06 -22.31 -69.03
N GLN A 18 -65.17 -21.95 -70.32
CA GLN A 18 -64.07 -21.44 -71.14
C GLN A 18 -63.86 -19.92 -71.03
N ILE A 19 -64.70 -19.21 -70.25
CA ILE A 19 -64.51 -17.77 -70.01
C ILE A 19 -63.18 -17.56 -69.30
N LYS A 20 -62.32 -16.73 -69.89
CA LYS A 20 -61.03 -16.38 -69.29
C LYS A 20 -61.23 -15.42 -68.13
N THR A 21 -60.61 -15.71 -67.00
CA THR A 21 -60.55 -14.83 -65.82
C THR A 21 -59.10 -14.62 -65.39
N LYS A 22 -58.85 -13.49 -64.74
CA LYS A 22 -57.56 -13.17 -64.10
C LYS A 22 -57.70 -13.29 -62.59
N CYS A 23 -56.64 -13.68 -61.91
CA CYS A 23 -56.59 -13.63 -60.45
C CYS A 23 -56.77 -12.17 -59.95
N PRO A 24 -57.66 -11.91 -58.97
CA PRO A 24 -57.88 -10.57 -58.45
C PRO A 24 -56.81 -10.13 -57.42
N LYS A 25 -55.90 -11.02 -57.00
CA LYS A 25 -54.85 -10.68 -56.05
C LYS A 25 -53.73 -9.89 -56.75
N PRO A 26 -53.32 -8.71 -56.22
CA PRO A 26 -52.21 -7.94 -56.77
C PRO A 26 -50.92 -8.76 -56.83
N GLY A 27 -50.16 -8.62 -57.92
CA GLY A 27 -48.91 -9.35 -58.13
C GLY A 27 -49.10 -10.83 -58.53
N CYS A 28 -50.35 -11.27 -58.75
CA CYS A 28 -50.62 -12.57 -59.36
C CYS A 28 -50.91 -12.42 -60.86
N ASP A 29 -50.04 -12.98 -61.70
CA ASP A 29 -50.19 -12.95 -63.16
C ASP A 29 -50.98 -14.14 -63.72
N TRP A 30 -51.61 -14.94 -62.86
CA TRP A 30 -52.40 -16.08 -63.31
C TRP A 30 -53.63 -15.62 -64.11
N THR A 31 -53.76 -16.19 -65.31
CA THR A 31 -54.94 -16.10 -66.17
C THR A 31 -55.32 -17.48 -66.64
N GLY A 32 -56.59 -17.85 -66.56
CA GLY A 32 -57.06 -19.18 -66.94
C GLY A 32 -58.55 -19.23 -67.21
N ALA A 33 -59.05 -20.41 -67.51
CA ALA A 33 -60.48 -20.65 -67.63
C ALA A 33 -61.15 -20.54 -66.25
N ILE A 34 -62.43 -20.13 -66.19
CA ILE A 34 -63.14 -19.97 -64.91
C ILE A 34 -63.24 -21.30 -64.13
N GLU A 35 -63.19 -22.44 -64.83
CA GLU A 35 -63.16 -23.77 -64.20
C GLU A 35 -61.86 -24.04 -63.43
N ASP A 36 -60.74 -23.46 -63.85
CA ASP A 36 -59.43 -23.62 -63.20
C ASP A 36 -59.21 -22.61 -62.06
N TYR A 37 -60.03 -21.56 -61.97
CA TYR A 37 -59.86 -20.46 -61.02
C TYR A 37 -59.96 -20.91 -59.56
N VAL A 38 -60.82 -21.89 -59.24
CA VAL A 38 -60.98 -22.39 -57.87
C VAL A 38 -59.69 -23.09 -57.40
N GLY A 39 -59.12 -23.97 -58.24
CA GLY A 39 -57.86 -24.64 -57.94
C GLY A 39 -56.67 -23.67 -57.86
N HIS A 40 -56.68 -22.62 -58.69
CA HIS A 40 -55.72 -21.53 -58.55
C HIS A 40 -55.87 -20.78 -57.22
N ARG A 41 -57.09 -20.34 -56.88
CA ARG A 41 -57.37 -19.54 -55.68
C ARG A 41 -56.87 -20.20 -54.39
N GLU A 42 -57.03 -21.51 -54.28
CA GLU A 42 -56.57 -22.31 -53.12
C GLU A 42 -55.05 -22.38 -53.01
N ARG A 43 -54.33 -22.30 -54.14
CA ARG A 43 -52.86 -22.36 -54.20
C ARG A 43 -52.21 -21.01 -54.44
N CYS A 44 -53.01 -19.95 -54.55
CA CYS A 44 -52.52 -18.62 -54.90
C CYS A 44 -51.80 -17.99 -53.71
N THR A 45 -50.48 -17.90 -53.81
CA THR A 45 -49.58 -17.33 -52.78
C THR A 45 -49.49 -15.81 -52.82
N ALA A 46 -50.06 -15.15 -53.85
CA ALA A 46 -50.08 -13.70 -53.91
C ALA A 46 -50.84 -13.11 -52.70
N LEU A 47 -50.34 -11.98 -52.21
CA LEU A 47 -50.90 -11.26 -51.07
C LEU A 47 -52.16 -10.49 -51.49
N THR A 48 -53.04 -10.24 -50.53
CA THR A 48 -54.17 -9.34 -50.74
C THR A 48 -53.72 -7.89 -50.58
N GLU A 49 -54.45 -6.94 -51.18
CA GLU A 49 -54.17 -5.50 -50.98
C GLU A 49 -54.18 -5.10 -49.50
N ALA A 50 -55.08 -5.69 -48.71
CA ALA A 50 -55.13 -5.47 -47.26
C ALA A 50 -53.85 -5.92 -46.57
N ALA A 51 -53.33 -7.11 -46.90
CA ALA A 51 -52.07 -7.61 -46.34
C ALA A 51 -50.87 -6.75 -46.79
N ILE A 52 -50.86 -6.25 -48.03
CA ILE A 52 -49.81 -5.36 -48.52
C ILE A 52 -49.79 -4.04 -47.73
N ARG A 53 -50.97 -3.44 -47.46
CA ARG A 53 -51.07 -2.21 -46.67
C ARG A 53 -50.66 -2.42 -45.22
N GLU A 54 -51.02 -3.55 -44.63
CA GLU A 54 -50.61 -3.91 -43.26
C GLU A 54 -49.09 -4.05 -43.16
N ILE A 55 -48.46 -4.75 -44.13
CA ILE A 55 -46.99 -4.85 -44.21
C ILE A 55 -46.33 -3.48 -44.38
N GLN A 56 -46.90 -2.60 -45.21
CA GLN A 56 -46.39 -1.24 -45.39
C GLN A 56 -46.43 -0.45 -44.08
N SER A 57 -47.56 -0.48 -43.37
CA SER A 57 -47.70 0.19 -42.08
C SER A 57 -46.73 -0.34 -41.03
N ILE A 58 -46.53 -1.67 -40.96
CA ILE A 58 -45.55 -2.27 -40.05
C ILE A 58 -44.12 -1.86 -40.43
N ASN A 59 -43.80 -1.81 -41.72
CA ASN A 59 -42.47 -1.40 -42.19
C ASN A 59 -42.19 0.07 -41.88
N GLU A 60 -43.18 0.95 -41.98
CA GLU A 60 -43.07 2.36 -41.58
C GLU A 60 -42.75 2.47 -40.07
N GLU A 61 -43.51 1.77 -39.22
CA GLU A 61 -43.26 1.74 -37.77
C GLU A 61 -41.88 1.16 -37.43
N LEU A 62 -41.46 0.09 -38.11
CA LEU A 62 -40.13 -0.49 -37.94
C LEU A 62 -39.02 0.48 -38.35
N THR A 63 -39.23 1.26 -39.41
CA THR A 63 -38.26 2.25 -39.89
C THR A 63 -38.08 3.36 -38.85
N GLU A 64 -39.18 3.90 -38.32
CA GLU A 64 -39.13 4.93 -37.27
C GLU A 64 -38.40 4.41 -36.00
N ARG A 65 -38.69 3.17 -35.59
CA ARG A 65 -38.00 2.54 -34.45
C ARG A 65 -36.51 2.28 -34.71
N ILE A 66 -36.11 2.05 -35.95
CA ILE A 66 -34.69 1.90 -36.32
C ILE A 66 -34.00 3.25 -36.22
N GLU A 67 -34.59 4.31 -36.77
CA GLU A 67 -34.04 5.66 -36.70
C GLU A 67 -33.87 6.15 -35.26
N GLU A 68 -34.86 5.90 -34.39
CA GLU A 68 -34.77 6.24 -32.96
C GLU A 68 -33.59 5.52 -32.29
N LYS A 69 -33.42 4.22 -32.57
CA LYS A 69 -32.32 3.43 -32.03
C LYS A 69 -30.97 3.89 -32.56
N ASP A 70 -30.88 4.24 -33.84
CA ASP A 70 -29.65 4.75 -34.43
C ASP A 70 -29.24 6.08 -33.80
N ALA A 71 -30.20 6.96 -33.50
CA ALA A 71 -29.95 8.19 -32.75
C ALA A 71 -29.42 7.91 -31.32
N LEU A 72 -30.00 6.92 -30.63
CA LEU A 72 -29.54 6.49 -29.31
C LEU A 72 -28.12 5.90 -29.37
N ILE A 73 -27.82 5.09 -30.38
CA ILE A 73 -26.49 4.51 -30.59
C ILE A 73 -25.45 5.63 -30.78
N GLN A 74 -25.75 6.63 -31.60
CA GLN A 74 -24.87 7.78 -31.81
C GLN A 74 -24.63 8.56 -30.52
N SER A 75 -25.68 8.81 -29.73
CA SER A 75 -25.57 9.47 -28.43
C SER A 75 -24.68 8.67 -27.46
N LEU A 76 -24.89 7.35 -27.37
CA LEU A 76 -24.09 6.48 -26.52
C LEU A 76 -22.62 6.40 -26.97
N GLN A 77 -22.35 6.49 -28.27
CA GLN A 77 -20.98 6.54 -28.79
C GLN A 77 -20.26 7.81 -28.37
N LEU A 78 -20.94 8.96 -28.43
CA LEU A 78 -20.38 10.24 -27.97
C LEU A 78 -20.08 10.23 -26.47
N ILE A 79 -21.02 9.72 -25.65
CA ILE A 79 -20.82 9.59 -24.20
C ILE A 79 -19.63 8.66 -23.90
N ASN A 80 -19.53 7.52 -24.59
CA ASN A 80 -18.40 6.61 -24.41
C ASN A 80 -17.06 7.23 -24.84
N TRP A 81 -17.06 8.12 -25.83
CA TRP A 81 -15.87 8.84 -26.25
C TRP A 81 -15.43 9.83 -25.18
N ASP A 82 -16.35 10.65 -24.67
CA ASP A 82 -16.08 11.63 -23.61
C ASP A 82 -15.62 10.95 -22.31
N LEU A 83 -16.27 9.85 -21.90
CA LEU A 83 -15.86 9.09 -20.73
C LEU A 83 -14.46 8.48 -20.87
N LYS A 84 -14.05 8.09 -22.08
CA LYS A 84 -12.69 7.60 -22.33
C LYS A 84 -11.67 8.73 -22.20
N GLU A 85 -11.97 9.91 -22.73
CA GLU A 85 -11.09 11.07 -22.59
C GLU A 85 -10.91 11.45 -21.12
N GLN A 86 -12.01 11.52 -20.35
CA GLN A 86 -11.94 11.78 -18.92
C GLN A 86 -11.14 10.71 -18.16
N LEU A 87 -11.25 9.43 -18.55
CA LEU A 87 -10.48 8.35 -17.94
C LEU A 87 -8.99 8.52 -18.20
N ASP A 88 -8.60 8.81 -19.44
CA ASP A 88 -7.21 9.05 -19.83
C ASP A 88 -6.59 10.25 -19.08
N GLU A 89 -7.36 11.33 -18.89
CA GLU A 89 -6.94 12.49 -18.10
C GLU A 89 -6.71 12.14 -16.63
N LYS A 90 -7.62 11.37 -16.03
CA LYS A 90 -7.51 10.92 -14.63
C LYS A 90 -6.32 10.00 -14.45
N ASP A 91 -6.07 9.09 -15.39
CA ASP A 91 -4.91 8.20 -15.37
C ASP A 91 -3.60 8.97 -15.54
N ALA A 92 -3.56 10.01 -16.37
CA ALA A 92 -2.41 10.90 -16.49
C ALA A 92 -2.15 11.67 -15.18
N LEU A 93 -3.21 12.18 -14.54
CA LEU A 93 -3.11 12.88 -13.26
C LEU A 93 -2.64 11.95 -12.13
N PHE A 94 -3.16 10.72 -12.09
CA PHE A 94 -2.77 9.72 -11.11
C PHE A 94 -1.28 9.37 -11.25
N ARG A 95 -0.83 9.07 -12.47
CA ARG A 95 0.60 8.82 -12.77
C ARG A 95 1.50 9.97 -12.34
N ARG A 96 1.15 11.22 -12.67
CA ARG A 96 1.93 12.41 -12.25
C ARG A 96 1.99 12.54 -10.73
N THR A 97 0.87 12.30 -10.05
CA THR A 97 0.79 12.39 -8.59
C THR A 97 1.63 11.31 -7.93
N GLN A 98 1.56 10.09 -8.44
CA GLN A 98 2.35 8.96 -7.95
C GLN A 98 3.85 9.23 -8.10
N SER A 99 4.33 9.62 -9.28
CA SER A 99 5.77 9.93 -9.48
C SER A 99 6.25 11.06 -8.56
N ARG A 100 5.39 12.06 -8.30
CA ARG A 100 5.72 13.14 -7.36
C ARG A 100 5.85 12.65 -5.92
N LEU A 101 5.00 11.73 -5.49
CA LEU A 101 5.06 11.14 -4.16
C LEU A 101 6.29 10.24 -4.00
N GLU A 102 6.58 9.41 -5.00
CA GLU A 102 7.79 8.57 -5.04
C GLU A 102 9.06 9.42 -4.95
N LEU A 103 9.13 10.54 -5.69
CA LEU A 103 10.27 11.45 -5.61
C LEU A 103 10.43 12.09 -4.22
N LYS A 104 9.32 12.48 -3.58
CA LYS A 104 9.36 13.03 -2.21
C LYS A 104 9.84 11.99 -1.20
N MET A 105 9.31 10.77 -1.31
CA MET A 105 9.69 9.66 -0.45
C MET A 105 11.16 9.31 -0.61
N GLN A 106 11.67 9.27 -1.85
CA GLN A 106 13.09 9.01 -2.12
C GLN A 106 13.99 10.07 -1.49
N ARG A 107 13.64 11.35 -1.63
CA ARG A 107 14.40 12.44 -1.00
C ARG A 107 14.44 12.33 0.53
N GLU A 108 13.33 11.95 1.14
CA GLU A 108 13.25 11.78 2.60
C GLU A 108 14.10 10.59 3.06
N VAL A 109 14.14 9.50 2.29
CA VAL A 109 15.03 8.35 2.54
C VAL A 109 16.49 8.79 2.43
N ASP A 110 16.87 9.47 1.35
CA ASP A 110 18.25 9.93 1.13
C ASP A 110 18.71 10.90 2.25
N GLU A 111 17.82 11.79 2.71
CA GLU A 111 18.11 12.69 3.84
C GLU A 111 18.33 11.92 5.15
N LYS A 112 17.48 10.92 5.43
CA LYS A 112 17.61 10.09 6.63
C LYS A 112 18.88 9.24 6.58
N ASP A 113 19.22 8.67 5.43
CA ASP A 113 20.44 7.89 5.25
C ASP A 113 21.70 8.76 5.44
N ALA A 114 21.70 9.98 4.92
CA ALA A 114 22.79 10.93 5.17
C ALA A 114 22.96 11.26 6.66
N LYS A 115 21.85 11.45 7.39
CA LYS A 115 21.87 11.66 8.85
C LYS A 115 22.38 10.45 9.60
N ILE A 116 21.93 9.25 9.23
CA ILE A 116 22.40 7.99 9.81
C ILE A 116 23.91 7.86 9.64
N GLU A 117 24.43 8.16 8.46
CA GLU A 117 25.86 8.02 8.19
C GLU A 117 26.70 9.08 8.91
N ALA A 118 26.20 10.31 9.00
CA ALA A 118 26.82 11.36 9.82
C ALA A 118 26.86 10.97 11.31
N LEU A 119 25.77 10.43 11.85
CA LEU A 119 25.69 9.96 13.23
C LEU A 119 26.63 8.77 13.48
N LYS A 120 26.68 7.79 12.58
CA LYS A 120 27.64 6.67 12.66
C LYS A 120 29.07 7.17 12.68
N GLN A 121 29.43 8.14 11.85
CA GLN A 121 30.77 8.73 11.87
C GLN A 121 31.05 9.47 13.18
N SER A 122 30.08 10.21 13.71
CA SER A 122 30.19 10.90 15.00
C SER A 122 30.40 9.90 16.15
N VAL A 123 29.60 8.84 16.20
CA VAL A 123 29.73 7.74 17.18
C VAL A 123 31.09 7.05 17.02
N LYS A 124 31.52 6.75 15.80
CA LYS A 124 32.84 6.16 15.55
C LYS A 124 33.96 7.06 16.05
N LYS A 125 33.88 8.38 15.84
CA LYS A 125 34.84 9.35 16.40
C LYS A 125 34.78 9.42 17.92
N ALA A 126 33.59 9.35 18.53
CA ALA A 126 33.45 9.37 19.98
C ALA A 126 34.00 8.10 20.64
N ILE A 127 33.86 6.93 20.00
CA ILE A 127 34.42 5.66 20.46
C ILE A 127 35.94 5.58 20.16
N ALA A 128 36.37 6.03 18.98
CA ALA A 128 37.76 5.98 18.55
C ALA A 128 38.61 7.09 19.14
N ALA A 129 38.00 8.17 19.67
CA ALA A 129 38.67 9.04 20.61
C ALA A 129 39.01 8.17 21.81
N PRO A 130 40.28 7.76 21.98
CA PRO A 130 40.66 7.14 23.23
C PRO A 130 40.36 8.24 24.23
N SER A 131 39.46 7.97 25.18
CA SER A 131 39.57 8.61 26.47
C SER A 131 41.06 8.55 26.80
N ARG A 132 41.76 9.70 26.71
CA ARG A 132 43.16 9.89 27.09
C ARG A 132 43.29 9.74 28.61
N VAL A 133 42.62 8.75 29.18
CA VAL A 133 42.38 8.58 30.61
C VAL A 133 43.40 7.62 31.18
N PHE A 134 44.04 6.79 30.34
CA PHE A 134 45.00 5.79 30.80
C PHE A 134 46.39 6.08 30.26
N ASP A 135 46.96 7.21 30.66
CA ASP A 135 48.40 7.24 30.80
C ASP A 135 48.78 6.31 31.97
N SER A 136 49.93 5.68 31.90
CA SER A 136 50.48 4.85 32.98
C SER A 136 50.91 5.67 34.20
N THR A 137 50.46 6.93 34.32
CA THR A 137 50.86 7.86 35.39
C THR A 137 49.92 7.84 36.59
N TYR A 138 48.75 7.16 36.51
CA TYR A 138 47.83 6.89 37.65
C TYR A 138 47.57 8.10 38.54
N LYS A 139 47.34 9.27 37.94
CA LYS A 139 47.01 10.50 38.67
C LYS A 139 45.55 10.50 39.14
N TYR A 140 45.12 9.46 39.85
CA TYR A 140 43.81 9.39 40.50
C TYR A 140 43.96 9.90 41.93
N ASP A 141 43.52 11.12 42.16
CA ASP A 141 43.44 11.77 43.45
C ASP A 141 41.98 12.13 43.77
N LYS A 142 41.77 12.86 44.88
CA LYS A 142 40.44 13.30 45.31
C LYS A 142 39.65 14.06 44.24
N ASN A 143 40.30 14.70 43.27
CA ASN A 143 39.64 15.46 42.20
C ASN A 143 39.18 14.60 41.02
N ARG A 144 39.67 13.36 40.92
CA ARG A 144 39.43 12.47 39.77
C ARG A 144 38.75 11.15 40.16
N VAL A 145 38.00 11.16 41.27
CA VAL A 145 37.23 10.01 41.75
C VAL A 145 36.26 9.49 40.68
N LYS A 146 35.54 10.38 39.97
CA LYS A 146 34.59 10.01 38.91
C LYS A 146 35.25 9.25 37.75
N GLU A 147 36.44 9.68 37.35
CA GLU A 147 37.20 9.04 36.29
C GLU A 147 37.69 7.65 36.71
N LEU A 148 38.14 7.51 37.96
CA LEU A 148 38.51 6.21 38.53
C LEU A 148 37.30 5.27 38.63
N SER A 149 36.15 5.78 39.08
CA SER A 149 34.90 5.02 39.13
C SER A 149 34.46 4.54 37.75
N ALA A 150 34.48 5.43 36.73
CA ALA A 150 34.12 5.07 35.36
C ALA A 150 35.07 4.00 34.78
N LEU A 151 36.38 4.11 35.05
CA LEU A 151 37.36 3.09 34.68
C LEU A 151 36.98 1.72 35.24
N MET A 152 36.73 1.65 36.55
CA MET A 152 36.46 0.37 37.21
C MET A 152 35.10 -0.21 36.80
N CYS A 153 34.08 0.63 36.60
CA CYS A 153 32.78 0.21 36.06
C CYS A 153 32.87 -0.43 34.68
N GLY A 154 33.72 0.12 33.79
CA GLY A 154 33.91 -0.45 32.45
C GLY A 154 34.56 -1.84 32.43
N HIS A 155 35.09 -2.30 33.57
CA HIS A 155 35.94 -3.47 33.68
C HIS A 155 35.73 -4.26 34.98
N LEU A 156 34.49 -4.35 35.49
CA LEU A 156 34.19 -4.93 36.81
C LEU A 156 34.70 -6.36 37.01
N GLU A 157 34.52 -7.21 36.01
CA GLU A 157 34.86 -8.64 36.07
C GLU A 157 36.34 -8.91 35.81
N ASN A 158 36.97 -8.11 34.94
CA ASN A 158 38.33 -8.34 34.46
C ASN A 158 39.14 -7.05 34.47
N ARG A 159 40.10 -6.97 35.40
CA ARG A 159 41.06 -5.86 35.45
C ARG A 159 41.97 -5.89 34.22
N PRO A 160 42.10 -4.78 33.46
CA PRO A 160 43.08 -4.66 32.39
C PRO A 160 44.51 -4.94 32.86
N SER A 161 45.29 -5.69 32.06
CA SER A 161 46.63 -6.15 32.42
C SER A 161 47.63 -5.01 32.68
N ASN A 162 47.43 -3.87 32.01
CA ASN A 162 48.23 -2.65 32.15
C ASN A 162 47.95 -1.86 33.45
N ILE A 163 46.93 -2.24 34.24
CA ILE A 163 46.51 -1.55 35.47
C ILE A 163 47.06 -2.22 36.73
N ASP A 164 47.87 -1.53 37.54
CA ASP A 164 48.38 -2.10 38.79
C ASP A 164 47.35 -2.05 39.93
N ARG A 165 46.99 -3.23 40.45
CA ARG A 165 46.05 -3.41 41.57
C ARG A 165 46.43 -2.58 42.81
N ASN A 166 47.69 -2.64 43.22
CA ASN A 166 48.15 -2.00 44.46
C ASN A 166 48.14 -0.48 44.34
N ARG A 167 48.45 0.04 43.16
CA ARG A 167 48.34 1.48 42.86
C ARG A 167 46.89 1.94 42.95
N ILE A 168 45.95 1.23 42.32
CA ILE A 168 44.52 1.55 42.41
C ILE A 168 44.04 1.49 43.85
N PHE A 169 44.40 0.45 44.60
CA PHE A 169 44.08 0.34 46.03
C PHE A 169 44.60 1.54 46.83
N ASN A 170 45.84 1.96 46.59
CA ASN A 170 46.43 3.12 47.26
C ASN A 170 45.75 4.44 46.89
N CYS A 171 45.28 4.60 45.64
CA CYS A 171 44.47 5.75 45.24
C CYS A 171 43.14 5.78 45.99
N VAL A 172 42.42 4.64 46.04
CA VAL A 172 41.15 4.52 46.78
C VAL A 172 41.37 4.80 48.27
N ARG A 173 42.45 4.24 48.85
CA ARG A 173 42.84 4.47 50.24
C ARG A 173 43.09 5.95 50.54
N LYS A 174 43.83 6.64 49.66
CA LYS A 174 44.08 8.08 49.81
C LYS A 174 42.77 8.87 49.76
N CYS A 175 41.89 8.56 48.81
CA CYS A 175 40.60 9.22 48.72
C CYS A 175 39.77 9.03 50.00
N TYR A 176 39.74 7.81 50.54
CA TYR A 176 39.07 7.54 51.82
C TYR A 176 39.68 8.33 52.99
N LEU A 177 41.02 8.34 53.11
CA LEU A 177 41.69 9.08 54.18
C LEU A 177 41.48 10.60 54.07
N ASP A 178 41.39 11.15 52.86
CA ASP A 178 41.10 12.56 52.66
C ASP A 178 39.65 12.91 52.99
N TYR A 179 38.72 11.97 52.78
CA TYR A 179 37.34 12.10 53.24
C TYR A 179 37.26 12.10 54.77
N THR A 180 37.90 11.13 55.45
CA THR A 180 37.84 11.03 56.91
C THR A 180 38.53 12.19 57.62
N LYS A 181 39.55 12.79 57.01
CA LYS A 181 40.20 14.01 57.53
C LYS A 181 39.36 15.28 57.39
N GLY A 182 38.32 15.28 56.56
CA GLY A 182 37.39 16.41 56.41
C GLY A 182 38.03 17.67 55.85
N TRP A 183 38.97 17.54 54.90
CA TRP A 183 39.65 18.69 54.31
C TRP A 183 38.67 19.66 53.63
N ARG A 184 38.89 20.97 53.83
CA ARG A 184 38.03 22.05 53.28
C ARG A 184 38.14 22.21 51.75
N ASP A 185 39.14 21.61 51.13
CA ASP A 185 39.42 21.66 49.70
C ASP A 185 38.92 20.40 48.95
N ASN A 186 38.05 19.60 49.58
CA ASN A 186 37.42 18.46 48.92
C ASN A 186 36.45 18.93 47.81
N PRO A 187 36.38 18.25 46.66
CA PRO A 187 35.47 18.59 45.58
C PRO A 187 33.99 18.61 45.97
N GLN A 188 33.19 19.36 45.20
CA GLN A 188 31.74 19.35 45.36
C GLN A 188 31.18 17.94 45.12
N ASN A 189 30.36 17.44 46.05
CA ASN A 189 29.81 16.07 46.05
C ASN A 189 30.82 14.93 46.26
N TYR A 190 32.00 15.23 46.82
CA TYR A 190 33.05 14.23 47.06
C TYR A 190 32.56 13.01 47.88
N GLN A 191 31.66 13.21 48.84
CA GLN A 191 31.05 12.12 49.62
C GLN A 191 30.28 11.13 48.74
N GLN A 192 29.43 11.62 47.83
CA GLN A 192 28.68 10.78 46.88
C GLN A 192 29.60 10.07 45.90
N ASP A 193 30.60 10.78 45.37
CA ASP A 193 31.56 10.21 44.43
C ASP A 193 32.39 9.11 45.08
N LEU A 194 32.85 9.32 46.32
CA LEU A 194 33.59 8.31 47.08
C LEU A 194 32.71 7.13 47.46
N ARG A 195 31.45 7.37 47.85
CA ARG A 195 30.48 6.30 48.12
C ARG A 195 30.29 5.40 46.91
N MET A 196 30.14 6.00 45.73
CA MET A 196 30.05 5.27 44.46
C MET A 196 31.34 4.48 44.20
N LEU A 197 32.52 5.11 44.32
CA LEU A 197 33.80 4.45 44.11
C LEU A 197 33.98 3.23 45.02
N ILE A 198 33.67 3.34 46.31
CA ILE A 198 33.78 2.21 47.26
C ILE A 198 32.80 1.10 46.88
N GLY A 199 31.56 1.43 46.52
CA GLY A 199 30.59 0.44 46.03
C GLY A 199 31.09 -0.33 44.80
N ILE A 200 31.68 0.38 43.83
CA ILE A 200 32.30 -0.22 42.65
C ILE A 200 33.48 -1.11 43.03
N CYS A 201 34.32 -0.66 43.96
CA CYS A 201 35.46 -1.44 44.43
C CYS A 201 34.99 -2.77 45.05
N ILE A 202 33.93 -2.74 45.86
CA ILE A 202 33.32 -3.93 46.49
C ILE A 202 32.74 -4.89 45.45
N ALA A 203 32.10 -4.35 44.40
CA ALA A 203 31.53 -5.15 43.32
C ALA A 203 32.58 -5.72 42.34
N SER A 204 33.79 -5.17 42.33
CA SER A 204 34.85 -5.57 41.39
C SER A 204 35.65 -6.78 41.86
N THR A 205 36.22 -7.53 40.92
CA THR A 205 37.18 -8.63 41.19
C THR A 205 38.64 -8.15 41.30
N TRP A 206 38.84 -6.83 41.38
CA TRP A 206 40.14 -6.22 41.15
C TRP A 206 41.13 -6.42 42.29
N PHE A 207 40.67 -6.60 43.53
CA PHE A 207 41.48 -6.52 44.74
C PHE A 207 41.77 -7.90 45.34
N THR A 208 42.81 -8.01 46.18
CA THR A 208 43.01 -9.20 47.02
C THR A 208 41.97 -9.25 48.14
N GLU A 209 41.74 -10.41 48.74
CA GLU A 209 40.84 -10.57 49.90
C GLU A 209 41.16 -9.56 51.01
N ARG A 210 42.44 -9.44 51.40
CA ARG A 210 42.88 -8.48 52.41
C ARG A 210 42.59 -7.02 52.04
N GLN A 211 42.74 -6.64 50.77
CA GLN A 211 42.40 -5.30 50.30
C GLN A 211 40.89 -5.08 50.32
N MET A 212 40.13 -6.09 49.91
CA MET A 212 38.68 -6.09 49.92
C MET A 212 38.13 -5.93 51.34
N ASP A 213 38.71 -6.60 52.34
CA ASP A 213 38.31 -6.46 53.74
C ASP A 213 38.47 -5.02 54.24
N ASN A 214 39.55 -4.34 53.85
CA ASN A 214 39.74 -2.93 54.18
C ASN A 214 38.70 -2.05 53.48
N ILE A 215 38.43 -2.29 52.21
CA ILE A 215 37.45 -1.51 51.43
C ILE A 215 36.03 -1.69 52.00
N LYS A 216 35.63 -2.92 52.33
CA LYS A 216 34.35 -3.20 52.99
C LYS A 216 34.25 -2.49 54.32
N ARG A 217 35.30 -2.54 55.14
CA ARG A 217 35.36 -1.80 56.41
C ARG A 217 35.16 -0.29 56.20
N TRP A 218 35.83 0.30 55.21
CA TRP A 218 35.64 1.71 54.87
C TRP A 218 34.20 2.03 54.43
N GLY A 219 33.58 1.14 53.66
CA GLY A 219 32.17 1.22 53.26
C GLY A 219 31.25 1.27 54.47
N THR A 220 31.47 0.37 55.43
CA THR A 220 30.63 0.24 56.62
C THR A 220 30.83 1.42 57.57
N GLU A 221 32.08 1.82 57.83
CA GLU A 221 32.43 2.92 58.73
C GLU A 221 31.93 4.29 58.21
N ALA A 222 32.07 4.57 56.91
CA ALA A 222 31.76 5.88 56.35
C ALA A 222 30.34 6.00 55.77
N PHE A 223 29.73 4.89 55.31
CA PHE A 223 28.49 4.93 54.54
C PHE A 223 27.44 3.89 54.95
N GLY A 224 27.74 3.00 55.89
CA GLY A 224 26.78 2.07 56.49
C GLY A 224 26.38 0.87 55.62
N PHE A 225 27.23 0.42 54.70
CA PHE A 225 27.03 -0.80 53.91
C PHE A 225 28.31 -1.63 53.73
#